data_AF-A0A9P5GXP5-F1
#
_entry.id   AF-A0A9P5GXP5-F1
#
_cell.length_a   1.000
_cell.length_b   1.000
_cell.length_c   1.000
_cell.angle_alpha   90.00
_cell.angle_beta   90.00
_cell.angle_gamma   90.00
#
_symmetry.space_group_name_H-M   'P 1'
#
loop_
_entity.id
_entity.type
_entity.pdbx_description
1 polymer ?
#
loop_
_entity_poly.entity_id
_entity_poly.type
_entity_poly.pdbx_seq_one_letter_code
_entity_poly.pdbx_strand_id
1 'polypeptide(L)'
;MDKYIGPEDMKLFWTRTGAPILIFTYQVNQENLCQGMFLIDVRAAVPELEAELGKHAKKMPPIQFKEPVGLHRQPPEGEEDHPRYQREKNWALVQSPFSKDPEELMIMVEPGQLFRYQAADKPVENVGSQNESAVEAPYPHDIKPEDTWHSAENTCMHDVMLSDNHVHQSTPMLSLTLCNRGECEPLANNTVMLGMVQRRYDRPGSPFTWYDRHIAVYNAVPPYNMMSASKSLAYLGEGNKYAWTGSMVYFHQGTEYAANRSHGYLDDEIWLSFGIGDSAPGWLDVEARDLIADHNLCQGASKGFRHYAKDL
;
A
#
# COMPACT_ATOMS: atom_id res chain seq x y z
N MET A 1 18.17 27.09 0.36
CA MET A 1 16.69 27.30 0.44
C MET A 1 16.23 26.17 1.33
N ASP A 2 16.35 26.37 2.63
CA ASP A 2 16.33 25.30 3.64
C ASP A 2 14.90 25.01 4.08
N LYS A 3 14.02 24.78 3.10
CA LYS A 3 12.66 24.35 3.38
C LYS A 3 12.68 22.82 3.33
N TYR A 4 12.77 22.25 4.53
CA TYR A 4 12.68 20.83 4.87
C TYR A 4 13.95 20.04 4.57
N ILE A 5 14.86 19.91 5.55
CA ILE A 5 15.92 18.89 5.53
C ILE A 5 15.49 17.81 6.53
N GLY A 6 15.23 16.59 6.06
CA GLY A 6 14.83 15.48 6.92
C GLY A 6 14.05 14.37 6.21
N PRO A 7 13.74 13.27 6.91
CA PRO A 7 12.83 12.23 6.42
C PRO A 7 11.41 12.77 6.20
N GLU A 8 10.79 12.38 5.09
CA GLU A 8 9.44 12.74 4.68
C GLU A 8 8.59 11.47 4.43
N ASP A 9 7.26 11.61 4.48
CA ASP A 9 6.29 10.58 4.07
C ASP A 9 6.54 9.18 4.66
N MET A 10 6.89 9.13 5.94
CA MET A 10 7.20 7.89 6.65
C MET A 10 5.98 6.97 6.70
N LYS A 11 6.20 5.68 6.41
CA LYS A 11 5.19 4.62 6.50
C LYS A 11 5.75 3.44 7.27
N LEU A 12 5.01 2.98 8.27
CA LEU A 12 5.32 1.79 9.05
C LEU A 12 4.73 0.55 8.36
N PHE A 13 5.58 -0.43 8.11
CA PHE A 13 5.20 -1.76 7.64
C PHE A 13 5.70 -2.79 8.65
N TRP A 14 4.88 -3.80 8.92
CA TRP A 14 5.31 -4.96 9.69
C TRP A 14 5.50 -6.13 8.74
N THR A 15 6.64 -6.81 8.80
CA THR A 15 6.84 -8.03 8.02
C THR A 15 5.99 -9.18 8.58
N ARG A 16 5.82 -10.23 7.79
CA ARG A 16 5.21 -11.51 8.17
C ARG A 16 5.96 -12.23 9.30
N THR A 17 7.23 -11.87 9.51
CA THR A 17 8.06 -12.35 10.63
C THR A 17 7.97 -11.42 11.84
N GLY A 18 7.37 -10.24 11.71
CA GLY A 18 7.14 -9.28 12.78
C GLY A 18 8.21 -8.20 12.89
N ALA A 19 9.09 -8.02 11.90
CA ALA A 19 10.03 -6.91 11.87
C ALA A 19 9.29 -5.60 11.53
N PRO A 20 9.46 -4.52 12.29
CA PRO A 20 8.89 -3.22 11.97
C PRO A 20 9.86 -2.48 11.06
N ILE A 21 9.46 -2.26 9.81
CA ILE A 21 10.23 -1.55 8.80
C ILE A 21 9.57 -0.20 8.52
N LEU A 22 10.35 0.87 8.61
CA LEU A 22 9.96 2.18 8.10
C LEU A 22 10.45 2.32 6.66
N ILE A 23 9.54 2.70 5.78
CA ILE A 23 9.88 3.25 4.47
C ILE A 23 9.65 4.76 4.52
N PHE A 24 10.62 5.53 4.03
CA PHE A 24 10.56 6.98 4.07
C PHE A 24 11.29 7.59 2.88
N THR A 25 11.02 8.86 2.62
CA THR A 25 11.65 9.62 1.56
C THR A 25 12.71 10.56 2.15
N TYR A 26 13.83 10.76 1.46
CA TYR A 26 14.88 11.69 1.90
C TYR A 26 15.57 12.35 0.71
N GLN A 27 16.02 13.60 0.86
CA GLN A 27 16.75 14.32 -0.19
C GLN A 27 18.19 13.81 -0.28
N VAL A 28 18.63 13.54 -1.50
CA VAL A 28 19.98 13.00 -1.75
C VAL A 28 20.79 13.98 -2.59
N ASN A 29 22.11 13.93 -2.41
CA ASN A 29 23.06 14.69 -3.21
C ASN A 29 23.68 13.78 -4.28
N GLN A 30 22.86 13.37 -5.25
CA GLN A 30 23.29 12.57 -6.41
C GLN A 30 22.98 13.35 -7.69
N GLU A 31 23.76 13.10 -8.75
CA GLU A 31 23.63 13.84 -10.02
C GLU A 31 22.24 13.68 -10.64
N ASN A 32 21.72 12.45 -10.63
CA ASN A 32 20.48 12.09 -11.33
C ASN A 32 19.34 11.70 -10.38
N LEU A 33 19.52 11.87 -9.07
CA LEU A 33 18.49 11.59 -8.06
C LEU A 33 18.49 12.73 -7.04
N CYS A 34 17.36 13.43 -6.92
CA CYS A 34 17.16 14.54 -6.00
C CYS A 34 16.51 14.07 -4.69
N GLN A 35 15.62 13.08 -4.77
CA GLN A 35 14.86 12.57 -3.65
C GLN A 35 14.70 11.06 -3.81
N GLY A 36 15.20 10.31 -2.82
CA GLY A 36 15.23 8.85 -2.82
C GLY A 36 14.32 8.24 -1.76
N MET A 37 14.04 6.95 -1.91
CA MET A 37 13.31 6.14 -0.93
C MET A 37 14.29 5.31 -0.11
N PHE A 38 14.00 5.13 1.18
CA PHE A 38 14.88 4.43 2.11
C PHE A 38 14.11 3.49 3.03
N LEU A 39 14.76 2.41 3.43
CA LEU A 39 14.28 1.44 4.42
C LEU A 39 15.14 1.48 5.67
N ILE A 40 14.52 1.36 6.84
CA ILE A 40 15.21 1.15 8.10
C ILE A 40 14.33 0.31 9.03
N ASP A 41 14.94 -0.55 9.85
CA ASP A 41 14.21 -1.19 10.94
C ASP A 41 13.92 -0.14 12.02
N VAL A 42 12.67 -0.02 12.47
CA VAL A 42 12.27 1.03 13.42
C VAL A 42 13.06 0.95 14.71
N ARG A 43 13.45 -0.26 15.13
CA ARG A 43 14.25 -0.46 16.34
C ARG A 43 15.67 0.07 16.20
N ALA A 44 16.19 0.16 14.98
CA ALA A 44 17.48 0.80 14.72
C ALA A 44 17.35 2.34 14.70
N ALA A 45 16.24 2.86 14.15
CA ALA A 45 15.97 4.30 14.08
C ALA A 45 15.58 4.91 15.44
N VAL A 46 14.87 4.13 16.28
CA VAL A 46 14.34 4.53 17.59
C VAL A 46 14.71 3.44 18.61
N PRO A 47 15.95 3.44 19.13
CA PRO A 47 16.43 2.39 20.06
C PRO A 47 15.58 2.25 21.33
N GLU A 48 14.94 3.34 21.77
CA GLU A 48 14.02 3.35 22.91
C GLU A 48 12.79 2.44 22.70
N LEU A 49 12.43 2.17 21.44
CA LEU A 49 11.31 1.29 21.10
C LEU A 49 11.53 -0.13 21.64
N GLU A 50 12.76 -0.64 21.67
CA GLU A 50 13.03 -1.97 22.23
C GLU A 50 12.71 -2.04 23.73
N ALA A 51 12.94 -0.95 24.46
CA ALA A 51 12.61 -0.86 25.88
C ALA A 51 11.09 -0.88 26.09
N GLU A 52 10.34 -0.13 25.28
CA GLU A 52 8.87 -0.09 25.31
C GLU A 52 8.22 -1.42 24.89
N LEU A 53 8.81 -2.11 23.90
CA LEU A 53 8.39 -3.45 23.50
C LEU A 53 8.67 -4.49 24.60
N GLY A 54 9.64 -4.24 25.48
CA GLY A 54 9.96 -5.06 26.65
C GLY A 54 10.16 -6.54 26.31
N LYS A 55 9.35 -7.42 26.91
CA LYS A 55 9.44 -8.87 26.67
C LYS A 55 9.13 -9.28 25.22
N HIS A 56 8.43 -8.43 24.46
CA HIS A 56 8.06 -8.71 23.08
C HIS A 56 9.25 -8.55 22.13
N ALA A 57 10.16 -7.61 22.40
CA ALA A 57 11.36 -7.41 21.60
C ALA A 57 12.18 -8.70 21.45
N LYS A 58 12.24 -9.53 22.50
CA LYS A 58 12.96 -10.82 22.50
C LYS A 58 12.33 -11.89 21.59
N LYS A 59 11.05 -11.73 21.22
CA LYS A 59 10.33 -12.65 20.33
C LYS A 59 10.34 -12.18 18.87
N MET A 60 10.86 -10.99 18.61
CA MET A 60 10.92 -10.42 17.26
C MET A 60 12.14 -10.95 16.51
N PRO A 61 12.08 -10.94 15.17
CA PRO A 61 13.23 -11.32 14.34
C PRO A 61 14.41 -10.37 14.57
N PRO A 62 15.63 -10.77 14.17
CA PRO A 62 16.79 -9.88 14.16
C PRO A 62 16.51 -8.57 13.40
N ILE A 63 17.24 -7.52 13.75
CA ILE A 63 17.19 -6.23 13.04
C ILE A 63 17.67 -6.43 11.59
N GLN A 64 16.82 -6.18 10.60
CA GLN A 64 17.10 -6.44 9.18
C GLN A 64 17.85 -5.28 8.49
N PHE A 65 17.56 -4.02 8.85
CA PHE A 65 18.23 -2.82 8.30
C PHE A 65 18.71 -1.92 9.43
N LYS A 66 19.99 -2.04 9.80
CA LYS A 66 20.60 -1.26 10.89
C LYS A 66 20.84 0.20 10.55
N GLU A 67 21.00 0.48 9.26
CA GLU A 67 21.21 1.81 8.70
C GLU A 67 20.22 2.01 7.54
N PRO A 68 19.91 3.25 7.15
CA PRO A 68 19.06 3.52 5.99
C PRO A 68 19.58 2.85 4.72
N VAL A 69 18.79 1.96 4.14
CA VAL A 69 19.06 1.30 2.87
C VAL A 69 18.28 2.00 1.77
N GLY A 70 18.98 2.56 0.79
CA GLY A 70 18.38 3.24 -0.35
C GLY A 70 17.67 2.27 -1.30
N LEU A 71 16.56 2.72 -1.86
CA LEU A 71 15.81 2.03 -2.88
C LEU A 71 15.75 2.90 -4.14
N HIS A 72 15.98 2.27 -5.29
CA HIS A 72 15.92 2.92 -6.60
C HIS A 72 15.54 1.92 -7.68
N ARG A 73 14.83 2.40 -8.70
CA ARG A 73 14.61 1.64 -9.93
C ARG A 73 15.78 1.86 -10.89
N GLN A 74 16.02 0.89 -11.76
CA GLN A 74 16.91 1.11 -12.89
C GLN A 74 16.15 1.92 -13.96
N PRO A 75 16.58 3.14 -14.31
CA PRO A 75 16.02 3.86 -15.45
C PRO A 75 16.31 3.08 -16.75
N PRO A 76 15.40 3.10 -17.73
CA PRO A 76 15.69 2.69 -19.10
C PRO A 76 16.89 3.45 -19.66
N GLU A 77 17.65 2.81 -20.55
CA GLU A 77 18.78 3.44 -21.23
C GLU A 77 18.33 4.71 -21.97
N GLY A 78 18.96 5.85 -21.66
CA GLY A 78 18.63 7.16 -22.23
C GLY A 78 17.55 7.94 -21.48
N GLU A 79 16.95 7.38 -20.43
CA GLU A 79 15.94 8.02 -19.58
C GLU A 79 16.49 8.37 -18.18
N GLU A 80 17.81 8.34 -17.98
CA GLU A 80 18.45 8.56 -16.68
C GLU A 80 18.13 9.92 -16.07
N ASP A 81 17.97 10.95 -16.92
CA ASP A 81 17.62 12.31 -16.53
C ASP A 81 16.11 12.60 -16.55
N HIS A 82 15.28 11.60 -16.84
CA HIS A 82 13.84 11.81 -16.89
C HIS A 82 13.31 12.12 -15.47
N PRO A 83 12.46 13.17 -15.29
CA PRO A 83 12.02 13.62 -13.97
C PRO A 83 11.40 12.53 -13.07
N ARG A 84 10.83 11.48 -13.68
CA ARG A 84 10.26 10.31 -12.98
C ARG A 84 11.31 9.49 -12.22
N TYR A 85 12.55 9.43 -12.72
CA TYR A 85 13.65 8.70 -12.08
C TYR A 85 14.51 9.60 -11.19
N GLN A 86 14.36 10.92 -11.30
CA GLN A 86 15.01 11.89 -10.41
C GLN A 86 14.34 12.03 -9.05
N ARG A 87 13.09 11.53 -8.91
CA ARG A 87 12.31 11.61 -7.68
C ARG A 87 11.57 10.31 -7.41
N GLU A 88 12.09 9.53 -6.49
CA GLU A 88 11.41 8.36 -5.95
C GLU A 88 10.59 8.76 -4.72
N LYS A 89 9.27 8.55 -4.79
CA LYS A 89 8.33 8.95 -3.74
C LYS A 89 7.11 8.04 -3.70
N ASN A 90 6.47 7.95 -2.54
CA ASN A 90 5.20 7.25 -2.30
C ASN A 90 5.23 5.73 -2.49
N TRP A 91 6.40 5.09 -2.42
CA TRP A 91 6.47 3.64 -2.49
C TRP A 91 5.78 3.00 -1.28
N ALA A 92 5.27 1.78 -1.45
CA ALA A 92 4.58 1.02 -0.42
C ALA A 92 5.12 -0.40 -0.34
N LEU A 93 5.49 -0.83 0.88
CA LEU A 93 5.98 -2.19 1.11
C LEU A 93 4.84 -3.21 1.06
N VAL A 94 5.16 -4.40 0.60
CA VAL A 94 4.25 -5.55 0.53
C VAL A 94 5.03 -6.85 0.62
N GLN A 95 4.40 -7.88 1.19
CA GLN A 95 4.89 -9.25 1.13
C GLN A 95 3.78 -10.16 0.62
N SER A 96 4.12 -11.10 -0.26
CA SER A 96 3.15 -12.11 -0.65
C SER A 96 2.85 -13.02 0.56
N PRO A 97 1.57 -13.24 0.91
CA PRO A 97 1.21 -14.15 2.01
C PRO A 97 1.58 -15.60 1.70
N PHE A 98 1.80 -15.94 0.43
CA PHE A 98 2.16 -17.28 -0.03
C PHE A 98 3.63 -17.41 -0.47
N SER A 99 4.44 -16.37 -0.24
CA SER A 99 5.88 -16.49 -0.49
C SER A 99 6.50 -17.56 0.40
N LYS A 100 7.36 -18.38 -0.21
CA LYS A 100 8.19 -19.38 0.49
C LYS A 100 9.37 -18.73 1.20
N ASP A 101 9.74 -17.53 0.79
CA ASP A 101 10.76 -16.73 1.45
C ASP A 101 10.09 -15.76 2.44
N PRO A 102 10.22 -15.98 3.76
CA PRO A 102 9.60 -15.12 4.76
C PRO A 102 10.23 -13.71 4.81
N GLU A 103 11.42 -13.54 4.23
CA GLU A 103 12.17 -12.29 4.19
C GLU A 103 12.02 -11.58 2.82
N GLU A 104 11.26 -12.16 1.87
CA GLU A 104 10.97 -11.50 0.59
C GLU A 104 10.30 -10.15 0.88
N LEU A 105 10.86 -9.08 0.31
CA LEU A 105 10.25 -7.76 0.37
C LEU A 105 9.96 -7.29 -1.04
N MET A 106 8.70 -6.93 -1.27
CA MET A 106 8.25 -6.32 -2.51
C MET A 106 7.79 -4.89 -2.25
N ILE A 107 7.76 -4.10 -3.31
CA ILE A 107 7.47 -2.68 -3.28
C ILE A 107 6.48 -2.35 -4.40
N MET A 108 5.32 -1.84 -4.02
CA MET A 108 4.37 -1.22 -4.92
C MET A 108 4.75 0.26 -5.07
N VAL A 109 5.25 0.66 -6.24
CA VAL A 109 5.72 2.03 -6.50
C VAL A 109 4.56 2.93 -6.96
N GLU A 110 3.63 2.36 -7.71
CA GLU A 110 2.42 2.97 -8.24
C GLU A 110 1.31 1.92 -8.27
N PRO A 111 0.02 2.28 -8.40
CA PRO A 111 -1.03 1.29 -8.57
C PRO A 111 -0.73 0.35 -9.74
N GLY A 112 -0.46 -0.91 -9.42
CA GLY A 112 -0.17 -1.95 -10.41
C GLY A 112 1.30 -2.13 -10.75
N GLN A 113 2.25 -1.32 -10.25
CA GLN A 113 3.69 -1.54 -10.50
C GLN A 113 4.40 -2.16 -9.31
N LEU A 114 4.67 -3.47 -9.39
CA LEU A 114 5.29 -4.23 -8.32
C LEU A 114 6.77 -4.55 -8.62
N PHE A 115 7.63 -4.27 -7.64
CA PHE A 115 9.05 -4.55 -7.68
C PHE A 115 9.47 -5.42 -6.50
N ARG A 116 10.59 -6.14 -6.65
CA ARG A 116 11.20 -6.96 -5.60
C ARG A 116 12.52 -6.32 -5.15
N TYR A 117 12.71 -6.24 -3.84
CA TYR A 117 13.99 -5.88 -3.26
C TYR A 117 15.00 -7.02 -3.46
N GLN A 118 16.20 -6.69 -3.92
CA GLN A 118 17.26 -7.67 -4.15
C GLN A 118 18.37 -7.57 -3.11
N ALA A 119 18.99 -6.40 -3.01
CA ALA A 119 20.09 -6.09 -2.11
C ALA A 119 20.23 -4.57 -2.00
N ALA A 120 20.98 -4.09 -1.00
CA ALA A 120 21.12 -2.67 -0.72
C ALA A 120 21.81 -1.88 -1.84
N ASP A 121 22.67 -2.52 -2.63
CA ASP A 121 23.47 -1.95 -3.71
C ASP A 121 22.89 -2.26 -5.10
N LYS A 122 21.71 -2.88 -5.17
CA LYS A 122 21.08 -3.28 -6.44
C LYS A 122 19.76 -2.55 -6.65
N PRO A 123 19.41 -2.21 -7.91
CA PRO A 123 18.09 -1.71 -8.21
C PRO A 123 17.02 -2.76 -7.90
N VAL A 124 15.83 -2.29 -7.59
CA VAL A 124 14.67 -3.18 -7.41
C VAL A 124 14.30 -3.86 -8.73
N GLU A 125 13.95 -5.14 -8.66
CA GLU A 125 13.60 -5.96 -9.84
C GLU A 125 12.10 -5.82 -10.16
N ASN A 126 11.73 -5.54 -11.41
CA ASN A 126 10.32 -5.55 -11.79
C ASN A 126 9.76 -6.99 -11.76
N VAL A 127 8.66 -7.20 -11.04
CA VAL A 127 8.05 -8.54 -10.84
C VAL A 127 7.11 -8.93 -12.00
N GLY A 128 6.79 -7.99 -12.90
CA GLY A 128 5.90 -8.22 -14.03
C GLY A 128 4.45 -8.42 -13.58
N SER A 129 3.76 -7.33 -13.28
CA SER A 129 2.32 -7.29 -13.01
C SER A 129 1.54 -6.92 -14.28
N GLN A 130 0.31 -7.45 -14.45
CA GLN A 130 -0.55 -6.97 -15.53
C GLN A 130 -1.12 -5.61 -15.14
N ASN A 131 -0.87 -4.61 -15.99
CA ASN A 131 -1.29 -3.23 -15.75
C ASN A 131 -2.58 -2.87 -16.51
N GLU A 132 -2.92 -3.63 -17.56
CA GLU A 132 -4.08 -3.38 -18.41
C GLU A 132 -5.30 -4.13 -17.84
N SER A 133 -6.17 -3.41 -17.14
CA SER A 133 -7.45 -3.90 -16.64
C SER A 133 -8.36 -2.70 -16.48
N ALA A 134 -9.60 -2.78 -16.92
CA ALA A 134 -10.60 -1.74 -16.68
C ALA A 134 -11.54 -2.09 -15.52
N VAL A 135 -12.35 -1.13 -15.07
CA VAL A 135 -13.49 -1.42 -14.19
C VAL A 135 -14.51 -2.25 -14.96
N GLU A 136 -14.98 -3.30 -14.32
CA GLU A 136 -16.14 -4.05 -14.76
C GLU A 136 -17.38 -3.23 -14.39
N ALA A 137 -17.95 -2.52 -15.37
CA ALA A 137 -19.15 -1.72 -15.13
C ALA A 137 -20.26 -2.60 -14.54
N PRO A 138 -21.10 -2.08 -13.63
CA PRO A 138 -22.26 -2.84 -13.15
C PRO A 138 -23.16 -3.12 -14.34
N TYR A 139 -23.19 -4.37 -14.80
CA TYR A 139 -23.96 -4.74 -15.98
C TYR A 139 -25.46 -4.64 -15.68
N PRO A 140 -26.23 -3.77 -16.37
CA PRO A 140 -27.59 -4.17 -16.70
C PRO A 140 -27.50 -5.50 -17.44
N HIS A 141 -28.45 -6.42 -17.18
CA HIS A 141 -28.41 -7.79 -17.73
C HIS A 141 -28.18 -7.88 -19.26
N ASP A 142 -28.42 -6.80 -19.99
CA ASP A 142 -28.40 -6.73 -21.46
C ASP A 142 -27.19 -6.01 -22.07
N ILE A 143 -26.23 -5.50 -21.29
CA ILE A 143 -25.02 -4.82 -21.82
C ILE A 143 -23.80 -5.74 -21.68
N LYS A 144 -23.06 -5.95 -22.78
CA LYS A 144 -21.85 -6.76 -22.76
C LYS A 144 -20.64 -5.97 -22.22
N PRO A 145 -19.66 -6.62 -21.57
CA PRO A 145 -18.39 -6.01 -21.13
C PRO A 145 -17.67 -5.15 -22.16
N GLU A 146 -17.69 -5.59 -23.41
CA GLU A 146 -17.08 -4.88 -24.54
C GLU A 146 -17.84 -3.62 -24.97
N ASP A 147 -19.10 -3.48 -24.56
CA ASP A 147 -19.99 -2.36 -24.91
C ASP A 147 -20.04 -1.28 -23.81
N THR A 148 -19.31 -1.45 -22.70
CA THR A 148 -19.28 -0.48 -21.59
C THR A 148 -18.18 0.55 -21.79
N TRP A 149 -18.39 1.75 -21.23
CA TRP A 149 -17.35 2.77 -21.24
C TRP A 149 -16.14 2.32 -20.40
N HIS A 150 -14.96 2.43 -21.00
CA HIS A 150 -13.66 2.27 -20.35
C HIS A 150 -12.79 3.47 -20.74
N SER A 151 -11.93 3.94 -19.84
CA SER A 151 -10.98 5.01 -20.19
C SER A 151 -9.97 4.55 -21.24
N ALA A 152 -9.40 5.49 -21.98
CA ALA A 152 -8.38 5.19 -22.97
C ALA A 152 -7.08 4.63 -22.35
N GLU A 153 -6.82 4.93 -21.07
CA GLU A 153 -5.66 4.42 -20.33
C GLU A 153 -5.82 2.94 -19.95
N ASN A 154 -7.06 2.42 -19.94
CA ASN A 154 -7.38 1.02 -19.63
C ASN A 154 -6.78 0.53 -18.29
N THR A 155 -6.72 1.40 -17.28
CA THR A 155 -6.38 1.00 -15.91
C THR A 155 -7.60 1.12 -14.99
N CYS A 156 -7.75 0.17 -14.08
CA CYS A 156 -8.95 0.08 -13.25
C CYS A 156 -8.99 1.25 -12.27
N MET A 157 -7.82 1.70 -11.83
CA MET A 157 -7.69 2.89 -11.00
C MET A 157 -8.09 4.16 -11.75
N HIS A 158 -7.71 4.29 -13.03
CA HIS A 158 -8.13 5.42 -13.85
C HIS A 158 -9.65 5.49 -13.98
N ASP A 159 -10.31 4.36 -14.23
CA ASP A 159 -11.76 4.33 -14.38
C ASP A 159 -12.48 4.72 -13.08
N VAL A 160 -11.95 4.30 -11.92
CA VAL A 160 -12.52 4.65 -10.61
C VAL A 160 -12.25 6.12 -10.24
N MET A 161 -11.02 6.60 -10.43
CA MET A 161 -10.59 7.95 -10.01
C MET A 161 -10.75 9.02 -11.11
N LEU A 162 -11.15 8.62 -12.31
CA LEU A 162 -11.26 9.40 -13.55
C LEU A 162 -9.94 10.05 -14.03
N SER A 163 -8.81 9.65 -13.45
CA SER A 163 -7.46 10.10 -13.83
C SER A 163 -6.40 9.40 -12.99
N ASP A 164 -5.26 9.07 -13.59
CA ASP A 164 -4.06 8.59 -12.87
C ASP A 164 -3.14 9.73 -12.40
N ASN A 165 -3.48 10.98 -12.71
CA ASN A 165 -2.68 12.14 -12.32
C ASN A 165 -2.68 12.32 -10.81
N HIS A 166 -1.47 12.37 -10.23
CA HIS A 166 -1.24 12.50 -8.80
C HIS A 166 -1.87 11.38 -7.95
N VAL A 167 -2.06 10.20 -8.56
CA VAL A 167 -2.42 8.97 -7.83
C VAL A 167 -1.15 8.33 -7.30
N HIS A 168 -1.13 7.99 -6.02
CA HIS A 168 0.00 7.31 -5.42
C HIS A 168 -0.41 6.35 -4.30
N GLN A 169 0.45 5.36 -4.05
CA GLN A 169 0.25 4.45 -2.94
C GLN A 169 0.41 5.19 -1.61
N SER A 170 -0.59 5.08 -0.75
CA SER A 170 -0.65 5.79 0.52
C SER A 170 -0.06 4.95 1.64
N THR A 171 -0.49 3.70 1.74
CA THR A 171 -0.11 2.80 2.84
C THR A 171 0.70 1.61 2.32
N PRO A 172 1.54 0.97 3.14
CA PRO A 172 1.97 -0.40 2.89
C PRO A 172 0.76 -1.33 2.72
N MET A 173 0.97 -2.45 2.05
CA MET A 173 -0.10 -3.40 1.75
C MET A 173 -0.21 -4.47 2.83
N LEU A 174 -1.45 -4.83 3.15
CA LEU A 174 -1.80 -5.90 4.07
C LEU A 174 -2.37 -7.09 3.30
N SER A 175 -2.20 -8.29 3.84
CA SER A 175 -2.88 -9.50 3.38
C SER A 175 -4.20 -9.68 4.13
N LEU A 176 -5.25 -10.11 3.43
CA LEU A 176 -6.57 -10.35 4.00
C LEU A 176 -7.12 -11.67 3.50
N THR A 177 -7.49 -12.55 4.41
CA THR A 177 -8.28 -13.75 4.11
C THR A 177 -9.76 -13.41 4.23
N LEU A 178 -10.53 -13.73 3.19
CA LEU A 178 -11.93 -13.32 3.00
C LEU A 178 -12.93 -14.21 3.75
N CYS A 179 -12.60 -14.58 4.98
CA CYS A 179 -13.51 -15.25 5.92
C CYS A 179 -13.25 -14.68 7.32
N ASN A 180 -14.11 -15.00 8.29
CA ASN A 180 -13.80 -14.67 9.68
C ASN A 180 -12.72 -15.61 10.21
N ARG A 181 -11.98 -15.15 11.20
CA ARG A 181 -10.89 -15.90 11.83
C ARG A 181 -11.42 -17.22 12.40
N GLY A 182 -10.79 -18.33 12.00
CA GLY A 182 -11.16 -19.68 12.44
C GLY A 182 -12.26 -20.36 11.61
N GLU A 183 -12.89 -19.65 10.66
CA GLU A 183 -13.84 -20.26 9.72
C GLU A 183 -13.14 -20.90 8.52
N CYS A 184 -11.98 -20.39 8.14
CA CYS A 184 -11.22 -20.92 7.01
C CYS A 184 -9.70 -20.73 7.15
N GLU A 185 -8.96 -21.50 6.36
CA GLU A 185 -7.51 -21.35 6.21
C GLU A 185 -7.18 -20.37 5.07
N PRO A 186 -6.06 -19.64 5.15
CA PRO A 186 -5.58 -18.80 4.06
C PRO A 186 -5.18 -19.65 2.85
N LEU A 187 -5.84 -19.41 1.71
CA LEU A 187 -5.62 -20.06 0.43
C LEU A 187 -5.52 -19.00 -0.69
N ALA A 188 -4.85 -19.35 -1.78
CA ALA A 188 -4.64 -18.43 -2.91
C ALA A 188 -5.95 -17.89 -3.53
N ASN A 189 -7.07 -18.59 -3.36
CA ASN A 189 -8.37 -18.21 -3.91
C ASN A 189 -9.24 -17.38 -2.94
N ASN A 190 -8.92 -17.35 -1.65
CA ASN A 190 -9.69 -16.63 -0.63
C ASN A 190 -8.83 -15.58 0.11
N THR A 191 -7.61 -15.31 -0.36
CA THR A 191 -6.70 -14.35 0.25
C THR A 191 -6.26 -13.33 -0.79
N VAL A 192 -6.23 -12.07 -0.39
CA VAL A 192 -5.90 -10.92 -1.25
C VAL A 192 -4.86 -10.03 -0.58
N MET A 193 -4.22 -9.15 -1.35
CA MET A 193 -3.44 -8.04 -0.81
C MET A 193 -4.23 -6.75 -1.00
N LEU A 194 -4.26 -5.87 0.00
CA LEU A 194 -4.96 -4.60 -0.08
C LEU A 194 -4.10 -3.46 0.45
N GLY A 195 -4.25 -2.29 -0.13
CA GLY A 195 -3.57 -1.07 0.30
C GLY A 195 -4.42 0.14 -0.04
N MET A 196 -4.23 1.23 0.70
CA MET A 196 -4.88 2.49 0.37
C MET A 196 -4.08 3.23 -0.68
N VAL A 197 -4.76 3.59 -1.77
CA VAL A 197 -4.30 4.53 -2.78
C VAL A 197 -4.96 5.87 -2.53
N GLN A 198 -4.27 6.95 -2.85
CA GLN A 198 -4.83 8.28 -2.74
C GLN A 198 -4.48 9.14 -3.95
N ARG A 199 -5.44 9.93 -4.40
CA ARG A 199 -5.28 10.92 -5.45
C ARG A 199 -5.25 12.31 -4.84
N ARG A 200 -4.15 13.02 -5.04
CA ARG A 200 -4.09 14.43 -4.68
C ARG A 200 -4.83 15.27 -5.72
N TYR A 201 -5.74 16.12 -5.28
CA TYR A 201 -6.43 17.08 -6.14
C TYR A 201 -6.52 18.46 -5.48
N ASP A 202 -6.05 19.48 -6.20
CA ASP A 202 -6.12 20.88 -5.77
C ASP A 202 -7.30 21.55 -6.48
N ARG A 203 -8.46 21.59 -5.80
CA ARG A 203 -9.69 22.17 -6.36
C ARG A 203 -9.52 23.67 -6.61
N PRO A 204 -9.87 24.20 -7.80
CA PRO A 204 -9.83 25.64 -8.06
C PRO A 204 -10.63 26.42 -7.01
N GLY A 205 -10.01 27.41 -6.40
CA GLY A 205 -10.62 28.26 -5.35
C GLY A 205 -10.65 27.62 -3.95
N SER A 206 -10.16 26.40 -3.76
CA SER A 206 -9.96 25.81 -2.43
C SER A 206 -8.66 26.33 -1.81
N PRO A 207 -8.65 26.77 -0.54
CA PRO A 207 -7.41 27.16 0.14
C PRO A 207 -6.56 25.96 0.57
N PHE A 208 -7.01 24.73 0.31
CA PHE A 208 -6.35 23.50 0.74
C PHE A 208 -6.47 22.39 -0.31
N THR A 209 -5.46 21.52 -0.31
CA THR A 209 -5.39 20.28 -1.07
C THR A 209 -6.44 19.27 -0.58
N TRP A 210 -6.88 18.36 -1.44
CA TRP A 210 -7.74 17.25 -1.09
C TRP A 210 -7.09 15.92 -1.48
N TYR A 211 -7.38 14.87 -0.71
CA TYR A 211 -7.01 13.50 -1.05
C TYR A 211 -8.27 12.68 -1.21
N ASP A 212 -8.47 12.17 -2.42
CA ASP A 212 -9.48 11.16 -2.70
C ASP A 212 -8.89 9.78 -2.44
N ARG A 213 -9.52 8.98 -1.58
CA ARG A 213 -8.91 7.77 -1.00
C ARG A 213 -9.71 6.54 -1.37
N HIS A 214 -9.01 5.51 -1.82
CA HIS A 214 -9.63 4.23 -2.16
C HIS A 214 -8.78 3.08 -1.64
N ILE A 215 -9.41 1.94 -1.35
CA ILE A 215 -8.72 0.68 -1.13
C ILE A 215 -8.57 0.00 -2.48
N ALA A 216 -7.33 -0.28 -2.88
CA ALA A 216 -7.02 -1.10 -4.03
C ALA A 216 -6.73 -2.53 -3.55
N VAL A 217 -7.38 -3.51 -4.16
CA VAL A 217 -7.20 -4.94 -3.86
C VAL A 217 -6.50 -5.62 -5.02
N TYR A 218 -5.54 -6.48 -4.71
CA TYR A 218 -4.68 -7.18 -5.63
C TYR A 218 -4.69 -8.68 -5.33
N ASN A 219 -4.45 -9.49 -6.36
CA ASN A 219 -4.31 -10.93 -6.21
C ASN A 219 -3.12 -11.26 -5.29
N ALA A 220 -3.26 -12.21 -4.36
CA ALA A 220 -2.20 -12.58 -3.42
C ALA A 220 -1.09 -13.46 -4.02
N VAL A 221 -1.30 -13.93 -5.26
CA VAL A 221 -0.34 -14.72 -6.03
C VAL A 221 -0.03 -14.04 -7.37
N PRO A 222 1.12 -14.33 -8.00
CA PRO A 222 1.43 -13.84 -9.33
C PRO A 222 0.30 -14.11 -10.32
N PRO A 223 0.01 -13.19 -11.26
CA PRO A 223 0.76 -11.96 -11.57
C PRO A 223 0.38 -10.72 -10.73
N TYR A 224 -0.25 -10.88 -9.55
CA TYR A 224 -0.55 -9.78 -8.61
C TYR A 224 -1.45 -8.66 -9.18
N ASN A 225 -2.33 -9.01 -10.13
CA ASN A 225 -3.22 -8.06 -10.77
C ASN A 225 -4.14 -7.36 -9.77
N MET A 226 -4.46 -6.10 -10.05
CA MET A 226 -5.54 -5.39 -9.37
C MET A 226 -6.88 -6.09 -9.67
N MET A 227 -7.61 -6.43 -8.60
CA MET A 227 -8.89 -7.13 -8.67
C MET A 227 -10.07 -6.20 -8.41
N SER A 228 -9.89 -5.14 -7.63
CA SER A 228 -10.93 -4.16 -7.38
C SER A 228 -10.39 -2.89 -6.77
N ALA A 229 -11.21 -1.83 -6.82
CA ALA A 229 -10.98 -0.60 -6.09
C ALA A 229 -12.28 -0.14 -5.41
N SER A 230 -12.18 0.34 -4.16
CA SER A 230 -13.34 0.78 -3.37
C SER A 230 -14.02 2.00 -3.99
N LYS A 231 -15.20 2.35 -3.48
CA LYS A 231 -15.69 3.74 -3.56
C LYS A 231 -14.78 4.69 -2.77
N SER A 232 -14.93 6.00 -3.01
CA SER A 232 -14.18 7.03 -2.28
C SER A 232 -14.47 6.95 -0.77
N LEU A 233 -13.41 7.02 0.04
CA LEU A 233 -13.45 6.97 1.50
C LEU A 233 -13.26 8.36 2.11
N ALA A 234 -14.07 8.67 3.12
CA ALA A 234 -13.99 9.90 3.90
C ALA A 234 -13.84 9.60 5.39
N TYR A 235 -13.10 10.44 6.11
CA TYR A 235 -13.04 10.35 7.56
C TYR A 235 -14.18 11.17 8.18
N LEU A 236 -14.92 10.56 9.10
CA LEU A 236 -15.93 11.28 9.85
C LEU A 236 -15.24 12.37 10.69
N GLY A 237 -15.66 13.62 10.49
CA GLY A 237 -15.03 14.77 11.15
C GLY A 237 -13.84 15.36 10.38
N GLU A 238 -13.55 14.89 9.16
CA GLU A 238 -12.64 15.59 8.26
C GLU A 238 -13.20 16.98 7.93
N GLY A 239 -12.50 18.01 8.43
CA GLY A 239 -12.84 19.40 8.19
C GLY A 239 -12.18 19.95 6.92
N ASN A 240 -11.96 21.27 6.90
CA ASN A 240 -11.29 21.98 5.80
C ASN A 240 -9.76 21.85 5.82
N LYS A 241 -9.23 20.71 6.27
CA LYS A 241 -7.80 20.38 6.27
C LYS A 241 -7.63 19.06 5.55
N TYR A 242 -6.60 18.96 4.70
CA TYR A 242 -6.28 17.68 4.09
C TYR A 242 -5.85 16.69 5.16
N ALA A 243 -6.41 15.49 5.10
CA ALA A 243 -5.85 14.32 5.76
C ALA A 243 -5.19 13.41 4.73
N TRP A 244 -4.01 12.87 5.04
CA TRP A 244 -3.34 11.87 4.19
C TRP A 244 -3.04 10.63 5.01
N THR A 245 -3.19 9.46 4.40
CA THR A 245 -3.08 8.17 5.11
C THR A 245 -1.65 7.66 5.06
N GLY A 246 -1.05 7.35 6.20
CA GLY A 246 0.35 6.93 6.26
C GLY A 246 0.55 5.42 6.31
N SER A 247 -0.20 4.71 7.15
CA SER A 247 0.03 3.28 7.39
C SER A 247 -1.22 2.55 7.85
N MET A 248 -1.22 1.24 7.63
CA MET A 248 -2.25 0.33 8.16
C MET A 248 -1.56 -0.87 8.81
N VAL A 249 -2.15 -1.39 9.88
CA VAL A 249 -1.65 -2.57 10.59
C VAL A 249 -2.81 -3.32 11.24
N TYR A 250 -2.76 -4.65 11.28
CA TYR A 250 -3.75 -5.41 12.04
C TYR A 250 -3.54 -5.26 13.55
N PHE A 251 -4.64 -5.00 14.24
CA PHE A 251 -4.72 -5.06 15.68
C PHE A 251 -5.18 -6.44 16.14
N HIS A 252 -4.38 -7.09 16.98
CA HIS A 252 -4.74 -8.35 17.62
C HIS A 252 -4.65 -8.18 19.13
N GLN A 253 -5.75 -8.49 19.84
CA GLN A 253 -5.78 -8.56 21.29
C GLN A 253 -5.08 -9.86 21.75
N GLY A 254 -3.76 -9.91 21.66
CA GLY A 254 -3.01 -11.11 22.02
C GLY A 254 -1.51 -10.93 22.01
N THR A 255 -0.85 -11.29 23.11
CA THR A 255 0.61 -11.24 23.27
C THR A 255 1.37 -12.42 22.67
N GLU A 256 0.65 -13.42 22.13
CA GLU A 256 1.25 -14.63 21.56
C GLU A 256 1.69 -14.45 20.11
N TYR A 257 1.01 -13.58 19.36
CA TYR A 257 1.24 -13.36 17.93
C TYR A 257 1.84 -11.99 17.63
N ALA A 258 3.02 -11.72 18.22
CA ALA A 258 3.83 -10.57 17.77
C ALA A 258 4.20 -10.64 16.28
N ALA A 259 4.05 -11.81 15.64
CA ALA A 259 4.70 -12.12 14.38
C ALA A 259 3.96 -11.69 13.11
N ASN A 260 2.63 -11.57 13.08
CA ASN A 260 1.95 -11.28 11.81
C ASN A 260 0.92 -10.16 11.93
N ARG A 261 1.45 -8.94 11.95
CA ARG A 261 0.68 -7.68 11.89
C ARG A 261 0.31 -7.27 10.45
N SER A 262 0.74 -8.08 9.47
CA SER A 262 0.54 -7.87 8.03
C SER A 262 -0.55 -8.74 7.41
N HIS A 263 -1.14 -9.67 8.16
CA HIS A 263 -2.18 -10.60 7.67
C HIS A 263 -3.33 -10.69 8.66
N GLY A 264 -4.56 -10.57 8.17
CA GLY A 264 -5.76 -10.74 8.96
C GLY A 264 -6.91 -11.39 8.19
N TYR A 265 -8.08 -11.34 8.83
CA TYR A 265 -9.36 -11.92 8.46
C TYR A 265 -10.42 -10.82 8.47
N LEU A 266 -11.62 -11.10 7.94
CA LEU A 266 -12.68 -10.09 7.75
C LEU A 266 -13.14 -9.41 9.05
N ASP A 267 -13.12 -10.16 10.15
CA ASP A 267 -13.51 -9.75 11.49
C ASP A 267 -12.36 -9.17 12.32
N ASP A 268 -11.16 -9.04 11.74
CA ASP A 268 -10.05 -8.38 12.40
C ASP A 268 -10.14 -6.86 12.27
N GLU A 269 -9.65 -6.18 13.31
CA GLU A 269 -9.51 -4.73 13.35
C GLU A 269 -8.21 -4.28 12.67
N ILE A 270 -8.29 -3.25 11.84
CA ILE A 270 -7.14 -2.58 11.22
C ILE A 270 -7.00 -1.20 11.86
N TRP A 271 -5.82 -0.90 12.38
CA TRP A 271 -5.44 0.45 12.77
C TRP A 271 -4.86 1.17 11.56
N LEU A 272 -5.46 2.30 11.23
CA LEU A 272 -5.06 3.17 10.15
C LEU A 272 -4.55 4.49 10.75
N SER A 273 -3.35 4.93 10.33
CA SER A 273 -2.78 6.21 10.73
C SER A 273 -2.86 7.24 9.60
N PHE A 274 -3.04 8.51 9.97
CA PHE A 274 -3.13 9.62 9.03
C PHE A 274 -2.51 10.90 9.61
N GLY A 275 -2.03 11.77 8.72
CA GLY A 275 -1.58 13.13 9.05
C GLY A 275 -2.67 14.15 8.72
N ILE A 276 -2.82 15.20 9.54
CA ILE A 276 -3.80 16.27 9.39
C ILE A 276 -3.07 17.58 9.13
N GLY A 277 -3.15 18.07 7.89
CA GLY A 277 -2.58 19.35 7.45
C GLY A 277 -1.10 19.52 7.79
N ASP A 278 -0.32 18.43 7.71
CA ASP A 278 1.11 18.34 8.09
C ASP A 278 1.45 18.92 9.47
N SER A 279 0.49 18.89 10.38
CA SER A 279 0.60 19.55 11.70
C SER A 279 0.30 18.63 12.87
N ALA A 280 -0.50 17.58 12.65
CA ALA A 280 -0.88 16.65 13.68
C ALA A 280 -1.04 15.23 13.11
N PRO A 281 -0.67 14.19 13.86
CA PRO A 281 -1.02 12.82 13.54
C PRO A 281 -2.41 12.47 14.09
N GLY A 282 -3.02 11.43 13.52
CA GLY A 282 -4.23 10.79 14.00
C GLY A 282 -4.19 9.30 13.66
N TRP A 283 -5.07 8.55 14.30
CA TRP A 283 -5.33 7.16 13.96
C TRP A 283 -6.80 6.82 14.21
N LEU A 284 -7.27 5.77 13.56
CA LEU A 284 -8.59 5.17 13.76
C LEU A 284 -8.49 3.66 13.62
N ASP A 285 -9.46 2.97 14.19
CA ASP A 285 -9.73 1.55 13.97
C ASP A 285 -10.90 1.37 12.99
N VAL A 286 -10.85 0.30 12.21
CA VAL A 286 -11.88 -0.10 11.25
C VAL A 286 -11.85 -1.61 11.07
N GLU A 287 -13.00 -2.28 10.93
CA GLU A 287 -13.01 -3.71 10.62
C GLU A 287 -12.52 -3.94 9.18
N ALA A 288 -11.75 -5.01 8.96
CA ALA A 288 -11.19 -5.31 7.65
C ALA A 288 -12.27 -5.51 6.57
N ARG A 289 -13.43 -6.07 6.96
CA ARG A 289 -14.59 -6.23 6.07
C ARG A 289 -15.10 -4.90 5.50
N ASP A 290 -15.11 -3.85 6.31
CA ASP A 290 -15.66 -2.55 5.90
C ASP A 290 -14.75 -1.86 4.88
N LEU A 291 -13.44 -2.12 4.95
CA LEU A 291 -12.48 -1.60 3.97
C LEU A 291 -12.58 -2.28 2.60
N ILE A 292 -13.19 -3.46 2.51
CA ILE A 292 -13.33 -4.19 1.25
C ILE A 292 -14.77 -4.30 0.75
N ALA A 293 -15.72 -3.70 1.48
CA ALA A 293 -17.11 -3.58 1.08
C ALA A 293 -17.27 -2.53 -0.02
N ASP A 294 -18.29 -2.69 -0.88
CA ASP A 294 -18.66 -1.68 -1.87
C ASP A 294 -17.57 -1.37 -2.95
N HIS A 295 -16.85 -2.40 -3.39
CA HIS A 295 -15.82 -2.28 -4.42
C HIS A 295 -16.36 -2.32 -5.86
N ASN A 296 -15.78 -1.51 -6.74
CA ASN A 296 -15.86 -1.73 -8.19
C ASN A 296 -14.91 -2.87 -8.55
N LEU A 297 -15.44 -3.93 -9.16
CA LEU A 297 -14.61 -5.03 -9.64
C LEU A 297 -13.79 -4.58 -10.86
N CYS A 298 -12.55 -5.03 -10.94
CA CYS A 298 -11.73 -4.90 -12.14
C CYS A 298 -11.88 -6.17 -12.98
N GLN A 299 -11.67 -6.06 -14.30
CA GLN A 299 -11.63 -7.23 -15.20
C GLN A 299 -10.67 -8.33 -14.71
N GLY A 300 -9.57 -7.97 -14.04
CA GLY A 300 -8.62 -8.88 -13.40
C GLY A 300 -9.11 -9.64 -12.15
N ALA A 301 -10.35 -9.43 -11.68
CA ALA A 301 -10.87 -10.07 -10.47
C ALA A 301 -10.98 -11.61 -10.60
N SER A 302 -10.33 -12.33 -9.68
CA SER A 302 -10.37 -13.79 -9.65
C SER A 302 -11.77 -14.33 -9.30
N LYS A 303 -12.09 -15.55 -9.75
CA LYS A 303 -13.37 -16.22 -9.39
C LYS A 303 -13.55 -16.37 -7.88
N GLY A 304 -12.46 -16.62 -7.17
CA GLY A 304 -12.45 -16.74 -5.71
C GLY A 304 -12.82 -15.41 -5.06
N PHE A 305 -12.13 -14.33 -5.40
CA PHE A 305 -12.46 -12.99 -4.91
C PHE A 305 -13.92 -12.61 -5.21
N ARG A 306 -14.39 -12.86 -6.43
CA ARG A 306 -15.79 -12.62 -6.84
C ARG A 306 -16.82 -13.41 -6.05
N HIS A 307 -16.46 -14.58 -5.53
CA HIS A 307 -17.38 -15.37 -4.70
C HIS A 307 -17.62 -14.67 -3.37
N TYR A 308 -16.55 -14.24 -2.71
CA TYR A 308 -16.61 -13.59 -1.41
C TYR A 308 -17.10 -12.13 -1.49
N ALA A 309 -16.73 -11.39 -2.55
CA ALA A 309 -17.13 -10.01 -2.77
C ALA A 309 -18.64 -9.80 -3.00
N LYS A 310 -19.41 -10.87 -3.23
CA LYS A 310 -20.88 -10.78 -3.36
C LYS A 310 -21.60 -10.61 -2.02
N ASP A 311 -20.97 -11.07 -0.95
CA ASP A 311 -21.55 -11.16 0.38
C ASP A 311 -20.97 -10.09 1.33
N LEU A 312 -20.21 -9.13 0.76
CA LEU A 312 -19.55 -8.00 1.42
C LEU A 312 -20.24 -6.70 1.00
#